data_AF-A0A1B0GNP4-F1
#
_entry.id   AF-A0A1B0GNP4-F1
#
_cell.length_a   1.000
_cell.length_b   1.000
_cell.length_c   1.000
_cell.angle_alpha   90.00
_cell.angle_beta   90.00
_cell.angle_gamma   90.00
#
_symmetry.space_group_name_H-M   'P 1'
#
loop_
_entity.id
_entity.type
_entity.pdbx_description
1 polymer ?
#
loop_
_entity_poly.entity_id
_entity_poly.type
_entity_poly.pdbx_seq_one_letter_code
_entity_poly.pdbx_strand_id
1 'polypeptide(L)'
;MVTSKLEELQDFFKNHNKVREQKAHTSKVHSVGWNCDGRKLASGSFDKTVAIFSLDRERLSKDITYRGHTGSVDQLCWHAALPDLLSTASGDKTVRIWDVRAGKCATIVNTKGENINITWSPDGNTIAVGNKEDLVTFIDTRTHKIRAEEQFGFEVNEIAWNNRSDLFFLTNGQGCVHILNYPNLEVKDILKAHPGTCICIEFDPTGTDMFSRGSGRMENFSGVA
;
A
#
# COMPACT_ATOMS: atom_id res chain seq x y z
N MET A 1 15.31 -33.13 17.64
CA MET A 1 14.70 -32.89 16.31
C MET A 1 14.47 -31.40 16.21
N VAL A 2 15.11 -30.73 15.26
CA VAL A 2 14.86 -29.30 15.02
C VAL A 2 13.52 -29.24 14.31
N THR A 3 12.46 -28.82 14.99
CA THR A 3 11.21 -28.43 14.34
C THR A 3 11.52 -27.37 13.31
N SER A 4 11.04 -27.54 12.09
CA SER A 4 11.26 -26.55 11.05
C SER A 4 10.58 -25.24 11.44
N LYS A 5 11.16 -24.08 11.11
CA LYS A 5 10.54 -22.76 11.35
C LYS A 5 9.08 -22.69 10.87
N LEU A 6 8.73 -23.48 9.83
CA LEU A 6 7.38 -23.62 9.33
C LEU A 6 6.43 -24.26 10.36
N GLU A 7 6.85 -25.34 11.02
CA GLU A 7 6.05 -26.02 12.06
C GLU A 7 5.82 -25.09 13.26
N GLU A 8 6.84 -24.34 13.68
CA GLU A 8 6.72 -23.36 14.76
C GLU A 8 5.69 -22.26 14.43
N LEU A 9 5.71 -21.73 13.20
CA LEU A 9 4.72 -20.75 12.76
C LEU A 9 3.31 -21.35 12.68
N GLN A 10 3.18 -22.58 12.18
CA GLN A 10 1.89 -23.26 12.11
C GLN A 10 1.30 -23.46 13.51
N ASP A 11 2.10 -23.90 14.47
CA ASP A 11 1.66 -24.09 15.86
C ASP A 11 1.38 -22.76 16.57
N PHE A 12 2.16 -21.71 16.27
CA PHE A 12 1.88 -20.36 16.73
C PHE A 12 0.50 -19.89 16.26
N PHE A 13 0.21 -19.94 14.96
CA PHE A 13 -1.08 -19.45 14.42
C PHE A 13 -2.27 -20.32 14.83
N LYS A 14 -2.09 -21.63 15.06
CA LYS A 14 -3.14 -22.48 15.67
C LYS A 14 -3.58 -21.96 17.04
N ASN A 15 -2.63 -21.45 17.83
CA ASN A 15 -2.88 -20.95 19.18
C ASN A 15 -3.24 -19.45 19.23
N HIS A 16 -2.99 -18.68 18.15
CA HIS A 16 -3.24 -17.24 18.06
C HIS A 16 -4.31 -16.91 17.00
N ASN A 17 -5.50 -17.50 17.16
CA ASN A 17 -6.62 -17.41 16.21
C ASN A 17 -7.79 -16.55 16.70
N LYS A 18 -7.62 -15.80 17.79
CA LYS A 18 -8.67 -14.91 18.32
C LYS A 18 -8.99 -13.82 17.29
N VAL A 19 -10.28 -13.64 17.01
CA VAL A 19 -10.77 -12.59 16.10
C VAL A 19 -11.63 -11.60 16.89
N ARG A 20 -11.56 -10.33 16.51
CA ARG A 20 -12.40 -9.27 17.05
C ARG A 20 -12.91 -8.38 15.93
N GLU A 21 -14.21 -8.13 15.91
CA GLU A 21 -14.83 -7.18 15.00
C GLU A 21 -14.94 -5.81 15.68
N GLN A 22 -14.50 -4.76 15.00
CA GLN A 22 -14.59 -3.38 15.49
C GLN A 22 -15.38 -2.54 14.49
N LYS A 23 -16.62 -2.18 14.85
CA LYS A 23 -17.46 -1.32 14.02
C LYS A 23 -16.95 0.12 14.07
N ALA A 24 -16.29 0.55 13.01
CA ALA A 24 -15.78 1.92 12.85
C ALA A 24 -16.38 2.67 11.66
N HIS A 25 -16.85 1.94 10.65
CA HIS A 25 -17.32 2.48 9.38
C HIS A 25 -18.80 2.16 9.13
N THR A 26 -19.46 2.99 8.34
CA THR A 26 -20.86 2.80 7.91
C THR A 26 -20.98 2.19 6.52
N SER A 27 -19.86 1.89 5.87
CA SER A 27 -19.80 1.25 4.55
C SER A 27 -18.60 0.31 4.45
N LYS A 28 -18.35 -0.23 3.26
CA LYS A 28 -17.25 -1.15 2.98
C LYS A 28 -15.91 -0.56 3.40
N VAL A 29 -15.09 -1.35 4.09
CA VAL A 29 -13.69 -1.05 4.35
C VAL A 29 -12.90 -1.56 3.15
N HIS A 30 -12.13 -0.70 2.49
CA HIS A 30 -11.37 -1.05 1.30
C HIS A 30 -9.93 -1.41 1.63
N SER A 31 -9.35 -0.75 2.64
CA SER A 31 -7.94 -0.93 2.98
C SER A 31 -7.72 -0.87 4.49
N VAL A 32 -6.79 -1.67 4.97
CA VAL A 32 -6.30 -1.69 6.36
C VAL A 32 -4.78 -1.77 6.35
N GLY A 33 -4.13 -1.22 7.36
CA GLY A 33 -2.68 -1.23 7.43
C GLY A 33 -2.18 -1.00 8.85
N TRP A 34 -1.12 -1.71 9.22
CA TRP A 34 -0.38 -1.50 10.46
C TRP A 34 0.73 -0.49 10.23
N ASN A 35 0.99 0.34 11.25
CA ASN A 35 2.18 1.18 11.26
C ASN A 35 3.44 0.34 11.54
N CYS A 36 4.61 0.95 11.35
CA CYS A 36 5.88 0.23 11.39
C CYS A 36 6.29 -0.31 12.77
N ASP A 37 5.71 0.20 13.87
CA ASP A 37 5.96 -0.31 15.23
C ASP A 37 4.89 -1.31 15.72
N GLY A 38 3.87 -1.57 14.90
CA GLY A 38 2.78 -2.49 15.19
C GLY A 38 1.82 -2.01 16.30
N ARG A 39 1.88 -0.76 16.73
CA ARG A 39 1.03 -0.22 17.80
C ARG A 39 -0.22 0.47 17.28
N LYS A 40 -0.27 0.80 15.99
CA LYS A 40 -1.43 1.44 15.37
C LYS A 40 -1.89 0.70 14.13
N LEU A 41 -3.21 0.61 14.00
CA LEU A 41 -3.91 0.14 12.82
C LEU A 41 -4.69 1.31 12.23
N ALA A 42 -4.71 1.43 10.91
CA ALA A 42 -5.60 2.32 10.18
C ALA A 42 -6.54 1.52 9.29
N SER A 43 -7.74 2.03 9.08
CA SER A 43 -8.70 1.52 8.08
C SER A 43 -9.31 2.66 7.27
N GLY A 44 -9.41 2.47 5.96
CA GLY A 44 -10.02 3.41 5.00
C GLY A 44 -11.27 2.81 4.37
N SER A 45 -12.30 3.63 4.16
CA SER A 45 -13.62 3.15 3.75
C SER A 45 -14.27 3.97 2.64
N PHE A 46 -15.20 3.31 1.95
CA PHE A 46 -16.17 3.93 1.05
C PHE A 46 -17.02 5.01 1.73
N ASP A 47 -17.17 4.99 3.06
CA ASP A 47 -17.85 6.06 3.81
C ASP A 47 -17.05 7.38 3.92
N LYS A 48 -15.91 7.46 3.21
CA LYS A 48 -15.05 8.64 3.07
C LYS A 48 -14.26 8.98 4.34
N THR A 49 -14.17 8.03 5.28
CA THR A 49 -13.45 8.21 6.54
C THR A 49 -12.25 7.28 6.66
N VAL A 50 -11.32 7.70 7.51
CA VAL A 50 -10.18 6.90 7.94
C VAL A 50 -10.27 6.73 9.45
N ALA A 51 -10.29 5.50 9.95
CA ALA A 51 -10.27 5.23 11.39
C ALA A 51 -8.88 4.78 11.83
N ILE A 52 -8.40 5.32 12.95
CA ILE A 52 -7.17 4.91 13.60
C ILE A 52 -7.51 4.16 14.88
N PHE A 53 -6.78 3.09 15.14
CA PHE A 53 -6.89 2.28 16.34
C PHE A 53 -5.51 2.16 16.98
N SER A 54 -5.45 2.18 18.31
CA SER A 54 -4.28 1.75 19.06
C SER A 54 -4.42 0.30 19.51
N LEU A 55 -3.31 -0.44 19.42
CA LEU A 55 -3.13 -1.76 19.99
C LEU A 55 -2.26 -1.65 21.23
N ASP A 56 -2.85 -1.92 22.40
CA ASP A 56 -2.12 -2.13 23.64
C ASP A 56 -2.28 -3.60 24.07
N ARG A 57 -1.17 -4.35 24.01
CA ARG A 57 -1.14 -5.81 24.21
C ARG A 57 -2.12 -6.52 23.26
N GLU A 58 -3.18 -7.14 23.80
CA GLU A 58 -4.24 -7.80 23.01
C GLU A 58 -5.49 -6.92 22.83
N ARG A 59 -5.46 -5.65 23.26
CA ARG A 59 -6.62 -4.77 23.24
C ARG A 59 -6.51 -3.72 22.15
N LEU A 60 -7.24 -3.96 21.06
CA LEU A 60 -7.51 -2.93 20.04
C LEU A 60 -8.61 -1.97 20.52
N SER A 61 -8.36 -0.66 20.43
CA SER A 61 -9.34 0.41 20.69
C SER A 61 -9.30 1.47 19.60
N LYS A 62 -10.47 1.99 19.21
CA LYS A 62 -10.56 3.09 18.25
C LYS A 62 -10.14 4.40 18.91
N ASP A 63 -9.18 5.08 18.30
CA ASP A 63 -8.64 6.36 18.80
C ASP A 63 -9.38 7.54 18.17
N ILE A 64 -9.32 7.64 16.84
CA ILE A 64 -9.81 8.80 16.09
C ILE A 64 -10.38 8.38 14.74
N THR A 65 -11.36 9.14 14.26
CA THR A 65 -11.89 9.02 12.90
C THR A 65 -11.61 10.32 12.16
N TYR A 66 -10.72 10.24 11.17
CA TYR A 66 -10.45 11.34 10.26
C TYR A 66 -11.55 11.47 9.22
N ARG A 67 -11.88 12.73 8.95
CA ARG A 67 -12.86 13.17 7.95
C ARG A 67 -12.21 14.22 7.08
N GLY A 68 -12.77 14.44 5.90
CA GLY A 68 -12.34 15.49 4.98
C GLY A 68 -12.30 15.03 3.53
N HIS A 69 -12.11 13.72 3.28
CA HIS A 69 -12.31 13.17 1.95
C HIS A 69 -13.77 13.33 1.51
N THR A 70 -13.97 13.64 0.24
CA THR A 70 -15.31 13.80 -0.37
C THR A 70 -15.71 12.61 -1.24
N GLY A 71 -14.79 11.66 -1.42
CA GLY A 71 -14.94 10.40 -2.14
C GLY A 71 -14.46 9.20 -1.30
N SER A 72 -14.62 8.00 -1.85
CA SER A 72 -14.18 6.74 -1.22
C SER A 72 -12.68 6.80 -0.87
N VAL A 73 -12.28 6.27 0.28
CA VAL A 73 -10.87 6.02 0.57
C VAL A 73 -10.55 4.61 0.10
N ASP A 74 -9.83 4.51 -1.01
CA ASP A 74 -9.63 3.24 -1.71
C ASP A 74 -8.37 2.51 -1.25
N GLN A 75 -7.31 3.23 -0.89
CA GLN A 75 -6.11 2.63 -0.29
C GLN A 75 -5.45 3.56 0.73
N LEU A 76 -4.77 2.96 1.70
CA LEU A 76 -3.93 3.66 2.68
C LEU A 76 -2.56 2.99 2.77
N CYS A 77 -1.56 3.76 3.16
CA CYS A 77 -0.19 3.26 3.33
C CYS A 77 0.51 4.03 4.45
N TRP A 78 1.00 3.32 5.46
CA TRP A 78 1.81 3.90 6.52
C TRP A 78 3.23 4.14 6.03
N HIS A 79 3.88 5.15 6.58
CA HIS A 79 5.29 5.38 6.33
C HIS A 79 6.14 4.24 6.94
N ALA A 80 7.12 3.73 6.18
CA ALA A 80 7.91 2.56 6.56
C ALA A 80 8.75 2.75 7.85
N ALA A 81 9.25 3.97 8.11
CA ALA A 81 10.06 4.28 9.29
C ALA A 81 9.44 5.26 10.32
N LEU A 82 8.32 5.93 10.00
CA LEU A 82 7.73 6.97 10.85
C LEU A 82 6.34 6.50 11.31
N PRO A 83 6.19 6.06 12.58
CA PRO A 83 5.01 5.31 13.03
C PRO A 83 3.71 6.14 13.10
N ASP A 84 3.82 7.46 13.03
CA ASP A 84 2.69 8.40 13.13
C ASP A 84 2.32 9.04 11.78
N LEU A 85 2.95 8.62 10.67
CA LEU A 85 2.68 9.18 9.35
C LEU A 85 1.99 8.17 8.44
N LEU A 86 0.87 8.59 7.85
CA LEU A 86 0.01 7.76 7.00
C LEU A 86 -0.42 8.59 5.78
N SER A 87 -0.49 7.97 4.61
CA SER A 87 -1.12 8.56 3.43
C SER A 87 -2.37 7.80 3.01
N THR A 88 -3.34 8.51 2.43
CA THR A 88 -4.55 7.91 1.86
C THR A 88 -4.79 8.38 0.43
N ALA A 89 -5.19 7.46 -0.42
CA ALA A 89 -5.67 7.69 -1.78
C ALA A 89 -7.20 7.62 -1.80
N SER A 90 -7.82 8.56 -2.50
CA SER A 90 -9.27 8.64 -2.61
C SER A 90 -9.74 8.96 -4.03
N GLY A 91 -10.92 8.45 -4.35
CA GLY A 91 -11.69 8.84 -5.54
C GLY A 91 -12.11 10.32 -5.56
N ASP A 92 -11.84 11.11 -4.53
CA ASP A 92 -11.96 12.58 -4.60
C ASP A 92 -10.78 13.28 -5.30
N LYS A 93 -9.87 12.50 -5.91
CA LYS A 93 -8.70 13.00 -6.62
C LYS A 93 -7.71 13.71 -5.70
N THR A 94 -7.67 13.31 -4.44
CA THR A 94 -6.66 13.79 -3.49
C THR A 94 -5.86 12.65 -2.90
N VAL A 95 -4.57 12.93 -2.68
CA VAL A 95 -3.75 12.22 -1.72
C VAL A 95 -3.69 13.06 -0.46
N ARG A 96 -4.00 12.46 0.68
CA ARG A 96 -3.89 13.13 1.99
C ARG A 96 -2.82 12.49 2.82
N ILE A 97 -1.98 13.32 3.43
CA ILE A 97 -0.97 12.90 4.40
C ILE A 97 -1.45 13.31 5.79
N TRP A 98 -1.51 12.34 6.69
CA TRP A 98 -2.05 12.47 8.04
C TRP A 98 -0.91 12.34 9.06
N ASP A 99 -0.83 13.32 9.96
CA ASP A 99 0.00 13.23 11.16
C ASP A 99 -0.90 12.72 12.30
N VAL A 100 -0.70 11.45 12.66
CA VAL A 100 -1.51 10.76 13.65
C VAL A 100 -1.25 11.27 15.06
N ARG A 101 -0.02 11.70 15.34
CA ARG A 101 0.34 12.31 16.63
C ARG A 101 -0.34 13.66 16.81
N ALA A 102 -0.43 14.45 15.74
CA ALA A 102 -1.13 15.73 15.75
C ALA A 102 -2.64 15.61 15.56
N GLY A 103 -3.15 14.43 15.20
CA GLY A 103 -4.58 14.17 15.01
C GLY A 103 -5.20 14.94 13.84
N LYS A 104 -4.43 15.28 12.80
CA LYS A 104 -4.89 16.13 11.70
C LYS A 104 -4.31 15.74 10.33
N CYS A 105 -4.99 16.20 9.28
CA CYS A 105 -4.43 16.20 7.93
C CYS A 105 -3.30 17.25 7.87
N ALA A 106 -2.08 16.79 7.63
CA ALA A 106 -0.92 17.66 7.50
C ALA A 106 -0.86 18.30 6.09
N THR A 107 -1.25 17.54 5.06
CA THR A 107 -1.11 17.95 3.67
C THR A 107 -2.19 17.32 2.80
N ILE A 108 -2.66 18.08 1.81
CA ILE A 108 -3.55 17.61 0.76
C ILE A 108 -2.87 17.91 -0.57
N VAL A 109 -2.71 16.89 -1.43
CA VAL A 109 -2.19 17.01 -2.78
C VAL A 109 -3.30 16.65 -3.75
N ASN A 110 -3.66 17.59 -4.64
CA ASN A 110 -4.64 17.33 -5.69
C ASN A 110 -3.96 16.60 -6.85
N THR A 111 -4.55 15.50 -7.30
CA THR A 111 -4.14 14.71 -8.46
C THR A 111 -5.17 14.84 -9.57
N LYS A 112 -4.88 14.27 -10.75
CA LYS A 112 -5.73 14.45 -11.94
C LYS A 112 -6.95 13.52 -12.00
N GLY A 113 -6.86 12.34 -11.40
CA GLY A 113 -7.86 11.26 -11.52
C GLY A 113 -8.26 10.62 -10.20
N GLU A 114 -9.20 9.69 -10.26
CA GLU A 114 -9.68 8.98 -9.08
C GLU A 114 -8.62 8.00 -8.58
N ASN A 115 -8.00 8.30 -7.44
CA ASN A 115 -6.86 7.52 -6.94
C ASN A 115 -7.34 6.17 -6.38
N ILE A 116 -6.69 5.08 -6.80
CA ILE A 116 -7.03 3.71 -6.42
C ILE A 116 -5.98 3.03 -5.56
N ASN A 117 -4.69 3.25 -5.85
CA ASN A 117 -3.59 2.62 -5.13
C ASN A 117 -2.57 3.65 -4.67
N ILE A 118 -1.90 3.39 -3.56
CA ILE A 118 -0.88 4.29 -3.01
C ILE A 118 0.20 3.51 -2.27
N THR A 119 1.45 3.91 -2.47
CA THR A 119 2.59 3.31 -1.78
C THR A 119 3.71 4.33 -1.55
N TRP A 120 4.41 4.19 -0.42
CA TRP A 120 5.60 4.96 -0.11
C TRP A 120 6.83 4.23 -0.65
N SER A 121 7.76 4.99 -1.22
CA SER A 121 9.14 4.53 -1.34
C SER A 121 9.71 4.24 0.06
N PRO A 122 10.45 3.13 0.25
CA PRO A 122 11.02 2.77 1.55
C PRO A 122 11.91 3.84 2.19
N ASP A 123 12.56 4.68 1.38
CA ASP A 123 13.34 5.84 1.87
C ASP A 123 12.49 7.01 2.39
N GLY A 124 11.17 6.97 2.17
CA GLY A 124 10.21 7.98 2.61
C GLY A 124 10.16 9.24 1.74
N ASN A 125 10.92 9.34 0.65
CA ASN A 125 11.08 10.57 -0.12
C ASN A 125 10.01 10.79 -1.19
N THR A 126 9.34 9.72 -1.59
CA THR A 126 8.35 9.72 -2.68
C THR A 126 7.13 8.89 -2.31
N ILE A 127 5.94 9.41 -2.62
CA ILE A 127 4.69 8.64 -2.68
C ILE A 127 4.36 8.39 -4.15
N ALA A 128 4.09 7.15 -4.53
CA ALA A 128 3.47 6.82 -5.81
C ALA A 128 1.96 6.59 -5.60
N VAL A 129 1.15 7.12 -6.50
CA VAL A 129 -0.30 6.94 -6.51
C VAL A 129 -0.79 6.62 -7.92
N GLY A 130 -1.51 5.51 -8.07
CA GLY A 130 -2.17 5.12 -9.32
C GLY A 130 -3.63 5.54 -9.32
N ASN A 131 -4.18 5.86 -10.49
CA ASN A 131 -5.59 6.21 -10.66
C ASN A 131 -6.32 5.27 -11.64
N LYS A 132 -7.64 5.42 -11.76
CA LYS A 132 -8.49 4.63 -12.67
C LYS A 132 -8.20 4.82 -14.15
N GLU A 133 -7.43 5.84 -14.50
CA GLU A 133 -7.06 6.20 -15.86
C GLU A 133 -5.62 5.77 -16.19
N ASP A 134 -5.04 4.81 -15.45
CA ASP A 134 -3.69 4.25 -15.66
C ASP A 134 -2.55 5.27 -15.58
N LEU A 135 -2.79 6.41 -14.95
CA LEU A 135 -1.78 7.43 -14.65
C LEU A 135 -1.19 7.16 -13.27
N VAL A 136 0.12 6.98 -13.20
CA VAL A 136 0.86 6.93 -11.94
C VAL A 136 1.49 8.30 -11.68
N THR A 137 1.15 8.90 -10.55
CA THR A 137 1.69 10.18 -10.10
C THR A 137 2.71 9.96 -8.98
N PHE A 138 3.88 10.59 -9.07
CA PHE A 138 4.93 10.55 -8.06
C PHE A 138 5.03 11.89 -7.33
N ILE A 139 4.86 11.88 -6.02
CA ILE A 139 4.78 13.06 -5.16
C ILE A 139 6.02 13.14 -4.27
N ASP A 140 6.71 14.27 -4.28
CA ASP A 140 7.78 14.62 -3.35
C ASP A 140 7.23 14.79 -1.94
N THR A 141 7.71 14.04 -0.96
CA THR A 141 7.16 14.10 0.41
C THR A 141 7.70 15.27 1.23
N ARG A 142 8.80 15.89 0.81
CA ARG A 142 9.40 17.06 1.46
C ARG A 142 8.78 18.37 0.95
N THR A 143 8.50 18.45 -0.34
CA THR A 143 7.92 19.66 -0.97
C THR A 143 6.41 19.56 -1.17
N HIS A 144 5.84 18.36 -1.07
CA HIS A 144 4.44 18.05 -1.32
C HIS A 144 3.97 18.42 -2.73
N LYS A 145 4.89 18.34 -3.70
CA LYS A 145 4.62 18.63 -5.11
C LYS A 145 4.76 17.36 -5.94
N ILE A 146 3.98 17.31 -7.03
CA ILE A 146 4.12 16.29 -8.06
C ILE A 146 5.48 16.47 -8.74
N ARG A 147 6.28 15.40 -8.75
CA ARG A 147 7.61 15.33 -9.41
C ARG A 147 7.50 14.80 -10.82
N ALA A 148 6.68 13.77 -11.03
CA ALA A 148 6.50 13.09 -12.29
C ALA A 148 5.10 12.50 -12.37
N GLU A 149 4.63 12.30 -13.59
CA GLU A 149 3.37 11.64 -13.92
C GLU A 149 3.63 10.79 -15.16
N GLU A 150 3.33 9.49 -15.09
CA GLU A 150 3.52 8.56 -16.20
C GLU A 150 2.20 7.89 -16.57
N GLN A 151 1.83 8.01 -17.84
CA GLN A 151 0.62 7.41 -18.40
C GLN A 151 0.97 6.05 -18.98
N PHE A 152 0.36 4.99 -18.42
CA PHE A 152 0.51 3.65 -18.96
C PHE A 152 -0.59 3.38 -19.99
N GLY A 153 -0.24 2.68 -21.08
CA GLY A 153 -1.16 2.28 -22.15
C GLY A 153 -1.89 0.97 -21.87
N PHE A 154 -1.93 0.55 -20.61
CA PHE A 154 -2.55 -0.68 -20.14
C PHE A 154 -3.01 -0.49 -18.70
N GLU A 155 -3.99 -1.31 -18.30
CA GLU A 155 -4.55 -1.33 -16.94
C GLU A 155 -3.45 -1.55 -15.90
N VAL A 156 -3.30 -0.63 -14.94
CA VAL A 156 -2.39 -0.75 -13.79
C VAL A 156 -3.18 -1.21 -12.56
N ASN A 157 -2.87 -2.40 -12.03
CA ASN A 157 -3.65 -2.98 -10.92
C ASN A 157 -3.05 -2.71 -9.54
N GLU A 158 -1.73 -2.85 -9.40
CA GLU A 158 -1.00 -2.65 -8.14
C GLU A 158 0.39 -2.09 -8.43
N ILE A 159 0.87 -1.27 -7.50
CA ILE A 159 2.18 -0.61 -7.58
C ILE A 159 3.00 -0.87 -6.32
N ALA A 160 4.30 -1.08 -6.49
CA ALA A 160 5.22 -1.33 -5.38
C ALA A 160 6.62 -0.80 -5.66
N TRP A 161 7.40 -0.68 -4.59
CA TRP A 161 8.81 -0.31 -4.62
C TRP A 161 9.64 -1.50 -4.15
N ASN A 162 10.88 -1.63 -4.64
CA ASN A 162 11.85 -2.46 -3.93
C ASN A 162 12.35 -1.75 -2.67
N ASN A 163 13.01 -2.51 -1.80
CA ASN A 163 13.54 -2.02 -0.52
C ASN A 163 14.59 -0.90 -0.65
N ARG A 164 15.25 -0.78 -1.80
CA ARG A 164 16.26 0.26 -2.08
C ARG A 164 15.67 1.55 -2.66
N SER A 165 14.39 1.56 -3.01
CA SER A 165 13.70 2.70 -3.65
C SER A 165 14.26 3.10 -5.03
N ASP A 166 15.04 2.24 -5.68
CA ASP A 166 15.63 2.47 -7.02
C ASP A 166 14.90 1.70 -8.14
N LEU A 167 14.00 0.77 -7.79
CA LEU A 167 13.13 0.08 -8.73
C LEU A 167 11.65 0.28 -8.36
N PHE A 168 10.84 0.48 -9.39
CA PHE A 168 9.40 0.62 -9.31
C PHE A 168 8.72 -0.52 -10.07
N PHE A 169 7.71 -1.13 -9.44
CA PHE A 169 7.01 -2.30 -9.95
C PHE A 169 5.56 -1.95 -10.18
N LEU A 170 5.00 -2.44 -11.28
CA LEU A 170 3.59 -2.30 -11.58
C LEU A 170 3.04 -3.56 -12.24
N THR A 171 1.85 -3.96 -11.83
CA THR A 171 1.15 -5.12 -12.38
C THR A 171 0.13 -4.68 -13.42
N ASN A 172 -0.21 -5.56 -14.36
CA ASN A 172 -1.22 -5.23 -15.37
C ASN A 172 -2.28 -6.31 -15.65
N GLY A 173 -3.32 -5.92 -16.38
CA GLY A 173 -4.41 -6.80 -16.84
C GLY A 173 -3.96 -7.96 -17.73
N GLN A 174 -2.75 -7.93 -18.26
CA GLN A 174 -2.18 -8.99 -19.09
C GLN A 174 -1.36 -10.00 -18.29
N GLY A 175 -1.30 -9.89 -16.96
CA GLY A 175 -0.55 -10.83 -16.13
C GLY A 175 0.94 -10.58 -16.06
N CYS A 176 1.38 -9.40 -16.46
CA CYS A 176 2.78 -9.01 -16.40
C CYS A 176 3.05 -8.17 -15.15
N VAL A 177 4.29 -8.27 -14.66
CA VAL A 177 4.89 -7.33 -13.72
C VAL A 177 5.96 -6.57 -14.48
N HIS A 178 5.79 -5.26 -14.64
CA HIS A 178 6.80 -4.40 -15.23
C HIS A 178 7.73 -3.90 -14.12
N ILE A 179 9.03 -3.91 -14.41
CA ILE A 179 10.07 -3.42 -13.52
C ILE A 179 10.71 -2.21 -14.19
N LEU A 180 10.66 -1.06 -13.52
CA LEU A 180 11.14 0.20 -14.03
C LEU A 180 12.27 0.70 -13.13
N ASN A 181 13.29 1.31 -13.73
CA ASN A 181 14.27 2.09 -12.98
C ASN A 181 13.60 3.35 -12.43
N TYR A 182 13.93 3.76 -11.22
CA TYR A 182 13.50 5.03 -10.64
C TYR A 182 14.73 5.91 -10.37
N PRO A 183 14.72 7.22 -10.70
CA PRO A 183 13.56 8.06 -11.05
C PRO A 183 13.26 8.25 -12.54
N ASN A 184 14.03 7.65 -13.46
CA ASN A 184 13.86 7.87 -14.90
C ASN A 184 12.69 7.10 -15.54
N LEU A 185 12.15 6.09 -14.84
CA LEU A 185 10.98 5.30 -15.26
C LEU A 185 11.21 4.56 -16.58
N GLU A 186 12.46 4.21 -16.87
CA GLU A 186 12.83 3.34 -17.98
C GLU A 186 12.52 1.89 -17.63
N VAL A 187 11.88 1.16 -18.54
CA VAL A 187 11.60 -0.27 -18.36
C VAL A 187 12.91 -1.05 -18.30
N LYS A 188 13.17 -1.68 -17.16
CA LYS A 188 14.29 -2.57 -16.91
C LYS A 188 13.98 -4.00 -17.35
N ASP A 189 12.79 -4.49 -17.02
CA ASP A 189 12.35 -5.85 -17.35
C ASP A 189 10.81 -5.97 -17.31
N ILE A 190 10.28 -7.03 -17.91
CA ILE A 190 8.86 -7.39 -17.89
C ILE A 190 8.72 -8.88 -17.61
N LEU A 191 8.20 -9.21 -16.43
CA LEU A 191 7.97 -10.58 -16.00
C LEU A 191 6.57 -11.03 -16.39
N LYS A 192 6.45 -12.09 -17.19
CA LYS A 192 5.16 -12.74 -17.44
C LYS A 192 4.83 -13.67 -16.28
N ALA A 193 4.11 -13.16 -15.29
CA ALA A 193 3.80 -13.89 -14.06
C ALA A 193 2.54 -14.76 -14.19
N HIS A 194 1.50 -14.26 -14.85
CA HIS A 194 0.19 -14.94 -14.90
C HIS A 194 -0.34 -15.01 -16.35
N PRO A 195 -1.17 -16.02 -16.67
CA PRO A 195 -1.79 -16.13 -17.99
C PRO A 195 -2.81 -15.01 -18.26
N GLY A 196 -3.45 -14.48 -17.21
CA GLY A 196 -4.33 -13.31 -17.22
C GLY A 196 -3.93 -12.32 -16.12
N THR A 197 -4.83 -11.41 -15.74
CA THR A 197 -4.59 -10.30 -14.79
C THR A 197 -3.68 -10.63 -13.61
N CYS A 198 -2.63 -9.84 -13.41
CA CYS A 198 -1.85 -9.83 -12.17
C CYS A 198 -2.46 -8.75 -11.27
N ILE A 199 -2.97 -9.17 -10.11
CA ILE A 199 -3.81 -8.37 -9.23
C ILE A 199 -2.96 -7.66 -8.17
N CYS A 200 -2.07 -8.38 -7.49
CA CYS A 200 -1.23 -7.79 -6.44
C CYS A 200 0.19 -8.36 -6.45
N ILE A 201 1.10 -7.58 -5.87
CA ILE A 201 2.50 -7.94 -5.63
C ILE A 201 2.89 -7.51 -4.22
N GLU A 202 3.79 -8.27 -3.59
CA GLU A 202 4.34 -7.94 -2.28
C GLU A 202 5.78 -8.46 -2.19
N PHE A 203 6.66 -7.68 -1.59
CA PHE A 203 8.04 -8.08 -1.32
C PHE A 203 8.13 -8.66 0.09
N ASP A 204 8.98 -9.66 0.26
CA ASP A 204 9.33 -10.11 1.59
C ASP A 204 10.12 -9.02 2.35
N PRO A 205 10.16 -9.04 3.70
CA PRO A 205 10.85 -8.01 4.47
C PRO A 205 12.35 -7.87 4.18
N THR A 206 13.00 -8.92 3.67
CA THR A 206 14.41 -8.85 3.26
C THR A 206 14.59 -8.24 1.87
N GLY A 207 13.53 -8.25 1.05
CA GLY A 207 13.54 -7.82 -0.34
C GLY A 207 14.26 -8.82 -1.24
N THR A 208 14.44 -10.06 -0.82
CA THR A 208 15.07 -11.09 -1.64
C THR A 208 14.06 -11.71 -2.61
N ASP A 209 12.82 -11.84 -2.16
CA ASP A 209 11.74 -12.48 -2.88
C ASP A 209 10.57 -11.51 -3.11
N MET A 210 9.99 -11.58 -4.31
CA MET A 210 8.75 -10.90 -4.67
C MET A 210 7.69 -11.96 -4.96
N PHE A 211 6.52 -11.82 -4.34
CA PHE A 211 5.36 -12.65 -4.59
C PHE A 211 4.37 -11.90 -5.47
N SER A 212 3.75 -12.61 -6.41
CA SER A 212 2.66 -12.06 -7.20
C SER A 212 1.44 -12.98 -7.21
N ARG A 213 0.27 -12.37 -7.27
CA ARG A 213 -1.01 -13.07 -7.35
C ARG A 213 -1.83 -12.51 -8.50
N GLY A 214 -2.40 -13.42 -9.28
CA GLY A 214 -3.26 -13.08 -10.40
C GLY A 214 -4.35 -14.12 -10.63
N SER A 215 -4.84 -14.20 -11.86
CA SER A 215 -5.74 -15.27 -12.32
C SER A 215 -4.99 -16.61 -12.39
N GLY A 216 -4.73 -17.23 -11.24
CA GLY A 216 -3.90 -18.43 -11.18
C GLY A 216 -3.37 -18.74 -9.78
N ARG A 217 -2.28 -19.52 -9.73
CA ARG A 217 -1.53 -19.77 -8.49
C ARG A 217 -0.73 -18.53 -8.11
N MET A 218 -0.25 -18.50 -6.87
CA MET A 218 0.74 -17.49 -6.46
C MET A 218 2.08 -17.86 -7.08
N GLU A 219 2.79 -16.86 -7.61
CA GLU A 219 4.14 -17.02 -8.13
C GLU A 219 5.16 -16.35 -7.20
N ASN A 220 6.36 -16.91 -7.11
CA ASN A 220 7.48 -16.38 -6.34
C ASN A 220 8.65 -16.10 -7.29
N PHE A 221 9.23 -14.90 -7.18
CA PHE A 221 10.37 -14.44 -7.96
C PHE A 221 11.50 -14.07 -7.00
N SER A 222 12.59 -14.85 -7.04
CA SER A 222 13.78 -14.58 -6.24
C SER A 222 14.78 -13.71 -6.99
N GLY A 223 15.40 -12.74 -6.30
CA GLY A 223 16.49 -11.92 -6.83
C GLY A 223 16.06 -10.80 -7.80
N VAL A 224 14.78 -10.42 -7.80
CA VAL A 224 14.23 -9.37 -8.67
C VAL A 224 14.29 -7.96 -8.07
N ALA A 225 14.70 -7.81 -6.81
CA ALA A 225 14.79 -6.53 -6.10
C ALA A 225 16.18 -5.87 -6.14
#